data_AF-A0A1I2VLC9-F1
#
_entry.id   AF-A0A1I2VLC9-F1
#
_cell.length_a   1.000
_cell.length_b   1.000
_cell.length_c   1.000
_cell.angle_alpha   90.00
_cell.angle_beta   90.00
_cell.angle_gamma   90.00
#
_symmetry.space_group_name_H-M   'P 1'
#
loop_
_entity.id
_entity.type
_entity.pdbx_description
1 polymer ?
#
loop_
_entity_poly.entity_id
_entity_poly.type
_entity_poly.pdbx_seq_one_letter_code
_entity_poly.pdbx_strand_id
1 'polypeptide(L)'
;MRLPILDHGHRRRVKLFLTFTSATSRVASPDIVKMLLYRPGFLTRPLLELTAEAMRGPSYWTAGEREYLAMRTAQLHRCLFCVDSHAELTRIAGDGEIDPDDPASARPHLRTVGNFLDLVSRTPDDVNATEARAGMAGIPDDAVLQALRVNLVWNVVNRLANAFGFVLREGQLHSGTRALHRFGYRFPSFLLADGPAVDQGDDVANLRHSVLDAPVTTAPALRSAVAAGGPIPEHWQSYARAVRDASYRITDADVDRLLTAGCSQDQIFEVTVAAALGAALRSFDAGRKVLAQETRR
;
A
#
# COMPACT_ATOMS: atom_id res chain seq x y z
N MET A 1 -12.00 -5.14 12.56
CA MET A 1 -11.48 -3.91 11.90
C MET A 1 -12.53 -2.81 12.06
N ARG A 2 -12.15 -1.54 11.90
CA ARG A 2 -13.08 -0.40 12.02
C ARG A 2 -14.26 -0.45 11.04
N LEU A 3 -14.07 -1.13 9.91
CA LEU A 3 -15.12 -1.37 8.92
C LEU A 3 -15.59 -2.85 8.99
N PRO A 4 -16.75 -3.14 9.62
CA PRO A 4 -17.20 -4.51 9.89
C PRO A 4 -17.34 -5.41 8.66
N ILE A 5 -17.62 -4.85 7.49
CA ILE A 5 -17.75 -5.62 6.23
C ILE A 5 -16.44 -6.31 5.85
N LEU A 6 -15.30 -5.81 6.31
CA LEU A 6 -14.01 -6.46 6.10
C LEU A 6 -13.83 -7.72 6.97
N ASP A 7 -14.63 -7.90 8.02
CA ASP A 7 -14.61 -9.12 8.82
C ASP A 7 -15.64 -10.16 8.31
N HIS A 8 -16.78 -9.71 7.78
CA HIS A 8 -17.94 -10.59 7.52
C HIS A 8 -18.51 -10.56 6.10
N GLY A 9 -18.16 -9.56 5.30
CA GLY A 9 -18.70 -9.31 3.96
C GLY A 9 -18.12 -10.19 2.85
N HIS A 10 -17.31 -11.19 3.19
CA HIS A 10 -16.61 -12.02 2.23
C HIS A 10 -17.51 -12.96 1.43
N ARG A 11 -17.12 -13.24 0.18
CA ARG A 11 -17.72 -14.27 -0.68
C ARG A 11 -17.55 -15.67 -0.07
N ARG A 12 -18.47 -16.60 -0.34
CA ARG A 12 -18.48 -17.95 0.28
C ARG A 12 -17.15 -18.69 0.20
N ARG A 13 -16.50 -18.68 -0.98
CA ARG A 13 -15.18 -19.32 -1.18
C ARG A 13 -14.08 -18.71 -0.32
N VAL A 14 -14.11 -17.39 -0.11
CA VAL A 14 -13.16 -16.67 0.75
C VAL A 14 -13.43 -17.01 2.21
N LYS A 15 -14.70 -17.02 2.64
CA LYS A 15 -15.08 -17.44 4.00
C LYS A 15 -14.55 -18.85 4.31
N LEU A 16 -14.75 -19.81 3.41
CA LEU A 16 -14.23 -21.17 3.56
C LEU A 16 -12.71 -21.19 3.71
N PHE A 17 -12.00 -20.45 2.86
CA PHE A 17 -10.54 -20.35 2.90
C PHE A 17 -10.02 -19.73 4.21
N LEU A 18 -10.61 -18.62 4.66
CA LEU A 18 -10.22 -17.95 5.91
C LEU A 18 -10.46 -18.86 7.12
N THR A 19 -11.61 -19.53 7.18
CA THR A 19 -11.92 -20.50 8.25
C THR A 19 -10.94 -21.68 8.24
N PHE A 20 -10.67 -22.27 7.07
CA PHE A 20 -9.76 -23.40 6.96
C PHE A 20 -8.32 -23.06 7.37
N THR A 21 -7.80 -21.94 6.86
CA THR A 21 -6.41 -21.51 7.15
C THR A 21 -6.21 -21.10 8.61
N SER A 22 -7.20 -20.41 9.20
CA SER A 22 -7.15 -20.06 10.62
C SER A 22 -7.28 -21.29 11.53
N ALA A 23 -8.13 -22.25 11.20
CA ALA A 23 -8.25 -23.50 11.97
C ALA A 23 -6.96 -24.33 11.91
N THR A 24 -6.34 -24.43 10.73
CA THR A 24 -5.10 -25.22 10.53
C THR A 24 -3.91 -24.58 11.22
N SER A 25 -3.76 -23.25 11.13
CA SER A 25 -2.66 -22.53 11.78
C SER A 25 -2.88 -22.24 13.26
N ARG A 26 -4.13 -22.35 13.74
CA ARG A 26 -4.58 -21.88 15.06
C ARG A 26 -4.32 -20.39 15.31
N VAL A 27 -4.19 -19.61 14.24
CA VAL A 27 -3.99 -18.16 14.28
C VAL A 27 -5.12 -17.50 13.50
N ALA A 28 -5.71 -16.43 14.06
CA ALA A 28 -6.74 -15.67 13.37
C ALA A 28 -6.22 -15.14 12.01
N SER A 29 -7.07 -15.06 11.01
CA SER A 29 -6.66 -14.48 9.72
C SER A 29 -6.20 -13.03 9.89
N PRO A 30 -5.01 -12.64 9.37
CA PRO A 30 -4.52 -11.27 9.44
C PRO A 30 -5.49 -10.28 8.77
N ASP A 31 -5.56 -9.06 9.31
CA ASP A 31 -6.47 -8.02 8.81
C ASP A 31 -6.15 -7.64 7.35
N ILE A 32 -4.86 -7.62 6.97
CA ILE A 32 -4.44 -7.44 5.58
C ILE A 32 -5.00 -8.51 4.65
N VAL A 33 -5.02 -9.78 5.06
CA VAL A 33 -5.57 -10.89 4.25
C VAL A 33 -7.06 -10.71 4.05
N LYS A 34 -7.78 -10.34 5.11
CA LYS A 34 -9.22 -10.06 5.03
C LYS A 34 -9.50 -8.90 4.08
N MET A 35 -8.79 -7.78 4.19
CA MET A 35 -8.95 -6.63 3.30
C MET A 35 -8.67 -6.99 1.83
N LEU A 36 -7.56 -7.70 1.57
CA LEU A 36 -7.22 -8.14 0.21
C LEU A 36 -8.25 -9.11 -0.38
N LEU A 37 -8.96 -9.91 0.42
CA LEU A 37 -9.94 -10.85 -0.13
C LEU A 37 -11.37 -10.30 -0.22
N TYR A 38 -11.60 -9.06 0.23
CA TYR A 38 -12.93 -8.45 0.26
C TYR A 38 -13.50 -8.18 -1.15
N ARG A 39 -12.80 -7.38 -1.96
CA ARG A 39 -13.20 -7.03 -3.34
C ARG A 39 -12.00 -7.09 -4.30
N PRO A 40 -11.54 -8.30 -4.63
CA PRO A 40 -10.25 -8.45 -5.29
C PRO A 40 -10.20 -7.97 -6.74
N GLY A 41 -11.34 -7.79 -7.41
CA GLY A 41 -11.42 -7.18 -8.74
C GLY A 41 -11.21 -5.67 -8.75
N PHE A 42 -11.47 -5.01 -7.62
CA PHE A 42 -11.39 -3.55 -7.47
C PHE A 42 -10.02 -3.08 -6.95
N LEU A 43 -9.36 -3.88 -6.10
CA LEU A 43 -8.09 -3.48 -5.48
C LEU A 43 -7.02 -4.55 -5.64
N THR A 44 -7.35 -5.78 -5.25
CA THR A 44 -6.33 -6.75 -4.86
C THR A 44 -5.51 -7.28 -6.00
N ARG A 45 -6.13 -7.63 -7.13
CA ARG A 45 -5.38 -8.19 -8.27
C ARG A 45 -4.28 -7.25 -8.76
N PRO A 46 -4.59 -6.01 -9.19
CA PRO A 46 -3.55 -5.11 -9.65
C PRO A 46 -2.59 -4.68 -8.54
N LEU A 47 -3.05 -4.56 -7.28
CA LEU A 47 -2.17 -4.25 -6.17
C LEU A 47 -1.14 -5.38 -5.92
N LEU A 48 -1.57 -6.64 -5.96
CA LEU A 48 -0.68 -7.78 -5.71
C LEU A 48 0.26 -8.06 -6.89
N GLU A 49 -0.16 -7.81 -8.12
CA GLU A 49 0.73 -7.86 -9.30
C GLU A 49 1.87 -6.84 -9.14
N LEU A 50 1.52 -5.57 -8.86
CA LEU A 50 2.49 -4.53 -8.55
C LEU A 50 3.38 -4.89 -7.35
N THR A 51 2.80 -5.44 -6.28
CA THR A 51 3.54 -5.78 -5.05
C THR A 51 4.52 -6.93 -5.29
N ALA A 52 4.09 -7.99 -5.99
CA ALA A 52 4.94 -9.14 -6.27
C ALA A 52 6.14 -8.74 -7.13
N GLU A 53 5.93 -7.90 -8.15
CA GLU A 53 7.03 -7.38 -8.97
C GLU A 53 7.94 -6.46 -8.15
N ALA A 54 7.38 -5.48 -7.44
CA ALA A 54 8.16 -4.54 -6.64
C ALA A 54 9.01 -5.24 -5.57
N MET A 55 8.46 -6.22 -4.87
CA MET A 55 9.10 -6.86 -3.71
C MET A 55 9.90 -8.13 -4.02
N ARG A 56 9.61 -8.83 -5.14
CA ARG A 56 10.25 -10.10 -5.48
C ARG A 56 10.76 -10.20 -6.92
N GLY A 57 10.41 -9.26 -7.79
CA GLY A 57 10.96 -9.17 -9.14
C GLY A 57 12.46 -8.82 -9.14
N PRO A 58 13.13 -8.91 -10.31
CA PRO A 58 14.52 -8.48 -10.49
C PRO A 58 14.70 -7.01 -10.05
N SER A 59 15.73 -6.73 -9.26
CA SER A 59 15.97 -5.38 -8.75
C SER A 59 17.43 -5.15 -8.40
N TYR A 60 17.84 -3.87 -8.46
CA TYR A 60 19.07 -3.35 -7.87
C TYR A 60 19.09 -3.50 -6.35
N TRP A 61 17.91 -3.51 -5.71
CA TRP A 61 17.74 -3.66 -4.28
C TRP A 61 17.49 -5.12 -3.94
N THR A 62 18.15 -5.60 -2.89
CA THR A 62 17.92 -6.96 -2.41
C THR A 62 16.50 -7.11 -1.84
N ALA A 63 16.10 -8.35 -1.52
CA ALA A 63 14.82 -8.56 -0.84
C ALA A 63 14.80 -7.87 0.52
N GLY A 64 15.85 -7.99 1.34
CA GLY A 64 15.96 -7.34 2.64
C GLY A 64 15.91 -5.81 2.55
N GLU A 65 16.61 -5.22 1.58
CA GLU A 65 16.60 -3.77 1.34
C GLU A 65 15.20 -3.25 0.97
N ARG A 66 14.44 -4.00 0.16
CA ARG A 66 13.06 -3.62 -0.19
C ARG A 66 12.10 -3.70 1.00
N GLU A 67 12.24 -4.71 1.86
CA GLU A 67 11.48 -4.79 3.11
C GLU A 67 11.86 -3.65 4.06
N TYR A 68 13.14 -3.26 4.10
CA TYR A 68 13.59 -2.12 4.91
C TYR A 68 13.00 -0.79 4.40
N LEU A 69 12.95 -0.59 3.08
CA LEU A 69 12.27 0.58 2.49
C LEU A 69 10.77 0.58 2.82
N ALA A 70 10.11 -0.58 2.76
CA ALA A 70 8.72 -0.74 3.18
C ALA A 70 8.50 -0.38 4.65
N MET A 71 9.40 -0.83 5.53
CA MET A 71 9.40 -0.48 6.95
C MET A 71 9.55 1.03 7.16
N ARG A 72 10.49 1.68 6.46
CA ARG A 72 10.68 3.14 6.53
C ARG A 72 9.42 3.91 6.09
N THR A 73 8.79 3.51 4.99
CA THR A 73 7.51 4.08 4.55
C THR A 73 6.41 3.88 5.61
N ALA A 74 6.39 2.72 6.27
CA ALA A 74 5.46 2.45 7.37
C ALA A 74 5.70 3.33 8.60
N GLN A 75 6.95 3.60 8.96
CA GLN A 75 7.33 4.51 10.05
C GLN A 75 6.87 5.94 9.73
N LEU A 76 7.06 6.40 8.50
CA LEU A 76 6.57 7.70 8.03
C LEU A 76 5.05 7.85 8.24
N HIS A 77 4.29 6.80 7.91
CA HIS A 77 2.84 6.77 8.08
C HIS A 77 2.36 6.37 9.47
N ARG A 78 3.27 6.07 10.40
CA ARG A 78 2.96 5.61 11.77
C ARG A 78 2.08 4.36 11.79
N CYS A 79 2.30 3.44 10.84
CA CYS A 79 1.54 2.20 10.74
C CYS A 79 2.26 1.06 11.48
N LEU A 80 1.97 0.88 12.77
CA LEU A 80 2.63 -0.12 13.62
C LEU A 80 2.55 -1.55 13.07
N PHE A 81 1.38 -1.96 12.55
CA PHE A 81 1.21 -3.27 11.91
C PHE A 81 2.26 -3.53 10.83
N CYS A 82 2.51 -2.53 9.98
CA CYS A 82 3.48 -2.65 8.90
C CYS A 82 4.92 -2.46 9.39
N VAL A 83 5.17 -1.59 10.37
CA VAL A 83 6.51 -1.42 10.96
C VAL A 83 6.99 -2.76 11.51
N ASP A 84 6.19 -3.41 12.36
CA ASP A 84 6.59 -4.67 13.00
C ASP A 84 6.72 -5.80 11.98
N SER A 85 5.78 -5.88 11.03
CA SER A 85 5.79 -6.94 10.00
C SER A 85 6.98 -6.81 9.05
N HIS A 86 7.33 -5.60 8.63
CA HIS A 86 8.46 -5.38 7.73
C HIS A 86 9.80 -5.45 8.44
N ALA A 87 9.91 -5.03 9.70
CA ALA A 87 11.12 -5.27 10.48
C ALA A 87 11.44 -6.77 10.53
N GLU A 88 10.44 -7.61 10.80
CA GLU A 88 10.63 -9.06 10.79
C GLU A 88 10.94 -9.61 9.39
N LEU A 89 10.29 -9.11 8.34
CA LEU A 89 10.60 -9.51 6.96
C LEU A 89 12.01 -9.09 6.53
N THR A 90 12.50 -7.93 6.98
CA THR A 90 13.89 -7.49 6.77
C THR A 90 14.85 -8.49 7.40
N ARG A 91 14.60 -8.96 8.63
CA ARG A 91 15.44 -9.99 9.28
C ARG A 91 15.42 -11.32 8.51
N ILE A 92 14.25 -11.76 8.06
CA ILE A 92 14.10 -13.03 7.33
C ILE A 92 14.73 -12.96 5.94
N ALA A 93 14.54 -11.86 5.21
CA ALA A 93 14.90 -11.74 3.81
C ALA A 93 16.31 -11.15 3.59
N GLY A 94 16.85 -10.42 4.58
CA GLY A 94 18.14 -9.74 4.46
C GLY A 94 19.34 -10.63 4.75
N ASP A 95 19.18 -11.82 5.33
CA ASP A 95 20.30 -12.72 5.66
C ASP A 95 21.47 -12.02 6.40
N GLY A 96 21.13 -11.02 7.24
CA GLY A 96 22.09 -10.21 8.00
C GLY A 96 22.72 -9.02 7.25
N GLU A 97 22.37 -8.77 5.98
CA GLU A 97 22.91 -7.65 5.19
C GLU A 97 22.42 -6.27 5.66
N ILE A 98 21.24 -6.24 6.28
CA ILE A 98 20.60 -5.04 6.80
C ILE A 98 19.87 -5.37 8.10
N ASP A 99 20.08 -4.53 9.10
CA ASP A 99 19.42 -4.61 10.40
C ASP A 99 18.29 -3.58 10.45
N PRO A 100 17.02 -4.00 10.63
CA PRO A 100 15.90 -3.05 10.73
C PRO A 100 15.99 -2.13 11.95
N ASP A 101 16.75 -2.51 12.99
CA ASP A 101 16.88 -1.76 14.23
C ASP A 101 18.10 -0.82 14.22
N ASP A 102 19.02 -0.97 13.25
CA ASP A 102 20.19 -0.11 13.05
C ASP A 102 20.18 0.57 11.67
N PRO A 103 19.74 1.83 11.56
CA PRO A 103 19.77 2.58 10.31
C PRO A 103 21.17 2.77 9.71
N ALA A 104 22.25 2.61 10.48
CA ALA A 104 23.62 2.68 9.97
C ALA A 104 24.00 1.46 9.13
N SER A 105 23.34 0.31 9.33
CA SER A 105 23.52 -0.92 8.55
C SER A 105 23.17 -0.75 7.06
N ALA A 106 22.20 0.12 6.75
CA ALA A 106 21.79 0.42 5.38
C ALA A 106 22.94 1.06 4.58
N ARG A 107 23.36 0.48 3.46
CA ARG A 107 24.43 1.05 2.61
C ARG A 107 24.10 2.47 2.08
N PRO A 108 25.10 3.27 1.68
CA PRO A 108 24.90 4.67 1.29
C PRO A 108 23.78 4.90 0.27
N HIS A 109 23.73 4.11 -0.82
CA HIS A 109 22.70 4.24 -1.85
C HIS A 109 21.28 4.02 -1.30
N LEU A 110 21.11 3.06 -0.38
CA LEU A 110 19.81 2.77 0.23
C LEU A 110 19.35 3.91 1.15
N ARG A 111 20.28 4.51 1.92
CA ARG A 111 19.98 5.69 2.75
C ARG A 111 19.58 6.89 1.88
N THR A 112 20.33 7.13 0.80
CA THR A 112 20.05 8.21 -0.15
C THR A 112 18.68 8.05 -0.80
N VAL A 113 18.37 6.87 -1.36
CA VAL A 113 17.05 6.66 -1.97
C VAL A 113 15.93 6.70 -0.93
N GLY A 114 16.14 6.18 0.28
CA GLY A 114 15.16 6.26 1.36
C GLY A 114 14.83 7.70 1.77
N ASN A 115 15.83 8.59 1.81
CA ASN A 115 15.61 10.01 2.07
C ASN A 115 14.85 10.70 0.93
N PHE A 116 15.12 10.30 -0.31
CA PHE A 116 14.36 10.76 -1.46
C PHE A 116 12.89 10.30 -1.40
N LEU A 117 12.63 9.03 -1.03
CA LEU A 117 11.28 8.51 -0.85
C LEU A 117 10.52 9.27 0.25
N ASP A 118 11.17 9.58 1.36
CA ASP A 118 10.59 10.41 2.43
C ASP A 118 10.24 11.82 1.93
N LEU A 119 11.14 12.44 1.16
CA LEU A 119 10.92 13.75 0.56
C LEU A 119 9.67 13.76 -0.34
N VAL A 120 9.61 12.87 -1.33
CA VAL A 120 8.46 12.81 -2.27
C VAL A 120 7.18 12.34 -1.60
N SER A 121 7.25 11.69 -0.44
CA SER A 121 6.07 11.26 0.32
C SER A 121 5.52 12.36 1.24
N ARG A 122 6.38 13.27 1.72
CA ARG A 122 6.00 14.39 2.60
C ARG A 122 5.58 15.63 1.85
N THR A 123 6.34 16.01 0.82
CA THR A 123 6.18 17.29 0.11
C THR A 123 6.23 17.07 -1.42
N PRO A 124 5.33 16.25 -1.99
CA PRO A 124 5.37 15.88 -3.41
C PRO A 124 5.30 17.08 -4.38
N ASP A 125 4.66 18.17 -3.95
CA ASP A 125 4.45 19.36 -4.79
C ASP A 125 5.63 20.35 -4.74
N ASP A 126 6.52 20.22 -3.74
CA ASP A 126 7.63 21.16 -3.48
C ASP A 126 9.01 20.54 -3.74
N VAL A 127 9.07 19.39 -4.43
CA VAL A 127 10.33 18.70 -4.71
C VAL A 127 11.19 19.52 -5.69
N ASN A 128 12.33 20.02 -5.23
CA ASN A 128 13.36 20.54 -6.12
C ASN A 128 14.03 19.39 -6.87
N ALA A 129 13.58 19.15 -8.10
CA ALA A 129 14.04 18.03 -8.90
C ALA A 129 15.55 18.09 -9.23
N THR A 130 16.13 19.27 -9.40
CA THR A 130 17.58 19.39 -9.68
C THR A 130 18.41 18.97 -8.48
N GLU A 131 18.05 19.46 -7.29
CA GLU A 131 18.73 19.12 -6.04
C GLU A 131 18.53 17.65 -5.67
N ALA A 132 17.28 17.16 -5.75
CA ALA A 132 16.95 15.76 -5.48
C ALA A 132 17.73 14.82 -6.41
N ARG A 133 17.84 15.17 -7.70
CA ARG A 133 18.60 14.38 -8.67
C ARG A 133 20.10 14.37 -8.35
N ALA A 134 20.68 15.54 -8.04
CA ALA A 134 22.09 15.64 -7.65
C ALA A 134 22.39 14.82 -6.40
N GLY A 135 21.48 14.81 -5.41
CA GLY A 135 21.60 14.01 -4.20
C GLY A 135 21.58 12.50 -4.46
N MET A 136 20.97 12.05 -5.55
CA MET A 136 20.92 10.65 -6.00
C MET A 136 22.01 10.29 -7.04
N ALA A 137 23.04 11.12 -7.20
CA ALA A 137 24.14 10.83 -8.11
C ALA A 137 24.78 9.46 -7.79
N GLY A 138 25.01 8.65 -8.84
CA GLY A 138 25.56 7.30 -8.71
C GLY A 138 24.54 6.18 -8.48
N ILE A 139 23.25 6.52 -8.33
CA ILE A 139 22.15 5.54 -8.31
C ILE A 139 21.53 5.48 -9.71
N PRO A 140 21.47 4.30 -10.36
CA PRO A 140 20.79 4.13 -11.64
C PRO A 140 19.30 4.53 -11.59
N ASP A 141 18.77 5.09 -12.67
CA ASP A 141 17.37 5.56 -12.72
C ASP A 141 16.36 4.41 -12.54
N ASP A 142 16.66 3.22 -13.05
CA ASP A 142 15.84 2.03 -12.87
C ASP A 142 15.82 1.61 -11.39
N ALA A 143 16.93 1.74 -10.66
CA ALA A 143 16.98 1.48 -9.23
C ALA A 143 16.11 2.48 -8.45
N VAL A 144 16.13 3.77 -8.79
CA VAL A 144 15.24 4.77 -8.18
C VAL A 144 13.77 4.44 -8.49
N LEU A 145 13.46 4.07 -9.74
CA LEU A 145 12.09 3.68 -10.13
C LEU A 145 11.60 2.43 -9.39
N GLN A 146 12.45 1.43 -9.19
CA GLN A 146 12.13 0.23 -8.41
C GLN A 146 11.82 0.61 -6.95
N ALA A 147 12.61 1.49 -6.33
CA ALA A 147 12.35 1.99 -4.98
C ALA A 147 11.05 2.80 -4.90
N LEU A 148 10.73 3.61 -5.92
CA LEU A 148 9.46 4.33 -6.02
C LEU A 148 8.25 3.38 -6.11
N ARG A 149 8.37 2.24 -6.80
CA ARG A 149 7.32 1.21 -6.85
C ARG A 149 7.08 0.56 -5.48
N VAL A 150 8.15 0.27 -4.73
CA VAL A 150 8.05 -0.19 -3.33
C VAL A 150 7.32 0.88 -2.49
N ASN A 151 7.74 2.14 -2.59
CA ASN A 151 7.11 3.24 -1.86
C ASN A 151 5.62 3.42 -2.20
N LEU A 152 5.24 3.27 -3.47
CA LEU A 152 3.86 3.36 -3.94
C LEU A 152 2.98 2.30 -3.27
N VAL A 153 3.40 1.03 -3.28
CA VAL A 153 2.67 -0.07 -2.65
C VAL A 153 2.44 0.21 -1.17
N TRP A 154 3.51 0.55 -0.44
CA TRP A 154 3.41 0.70 1.00
C TRP A 154 2.74 2.01 1.42
N ASN A 155 2.85 3.10 0.65
CA ASN A 155 2.03 4.30 0.86
C ASN A 155 0.52 3.98 0.81
N VAL A 156 0.08 3.11 -0.11
CA VAL A 156 -1.31 2.64 -0.17
C VAL A 156 -1.63 1.77 1.04
N VAL A 157 -0.89 0.69 1.25
CA VAL A 157 -1.19 -0.30 2.29
C VAL A 157 -1.13 0.30 3.69
N ASN A 158 -0.16 1.17 3.99
CA ASN A 158 -0.05 1.81 5.31
C ASN A 158 -1.27 2.69 5.61
N ARG A 159 -1.76 3.47 4.64
CA ARG A 159 -2.96 4.30 4.82
C ARG A 159 -4.21 3.45 5.01
N LEU A 160 -4.35 2.35 4.27
CA LEU A 160 -5.47 1.43 4.43
C LEU A 160 -5.43 0.71 5.78
N ALA A 161 -4.26 0.22 6.18
CA ALA A 161 -4.07 -0.42 7.48
C ALA A 161 -4.41 0.53 8.63
N ASN A 162 -3.94 1.77 8.56
CA ASN A 162 -4.27 2.81 9.51
C ASN A 162 -5.76 3.17 9.50
N ALA A 163 -6.40 3.33 8.34
CA ALA A 163 -7.81 3.72 8.25
C ALA A 163 -8.73 2.62 8.78
N PHE A 164 -8.49 1.36 8.38
CA PHE A 164 -9.28 0.21 8.79
C PHE A 164 -8.91 -0.36 10.18
N GLY A 165 -7.87 0.19 10.81
CA GLY A 165 -7.48 -0.16 12.18
C GLY A 165 -6.95 -1.57 12.27
N PHE A 166 -5.96 -1.89 11.43
CA PHE A 166 -5.30 -3.18 11.47
C PHE A 166 -4.58 -3.35 12.81
N VAL A 167 -4.72 -4.55 13.37
CA VAL A 167 -4.00 -4.95 14.58
C VAL A 167 -3.23 -6.23 14.31
N LEU A 168 -1.99 -6.25 14.78
CA LEU A 168 -1.16 -7.44 14.77
C LEU A 168 -1.50 -8.27 16.01
N ARG A 169 -2.21 -9.39 15.82
CA ARG A 169 -2.63 -10.26 16.93
C ARG A 169 -1.53 -11.28 17.25
N GLU A 170 -1.61 -11.85 18.44
CA GLU A 170 -0.67 -12.90 18.88
C GLU A 170 -0.58 -14.04 17.85
N GLY A 171 0.64 -14.51 17.60
CA GLY A 171 0.93 -15.56 16.62
C GLY A 171 0.89 -15.12 15.15
N GLN A 172 0.37 -13.92 14.81
CA GLN A 172 0.26 -13.46 13.42
C GLN A 172 1.60 -13.01 12.83
N LEU A 173 2.49 -12.42 13.64
CA LEU A 173 3.75 -11.87 13.14
C LEU A 173 4.56 -12.96 12.42
N HIS A 174 5.04 -13.95 13.18
CA HIS A 174 5.91 -15.00 12.64
C HIS A 174 5.21 -15.91 11.61
N SER A 175 3.92 -16.23 11.82
CA SER A 175 3.20 -17.09 10.87
C SER A 175 2.89 -16.34 9.56
N GLY A 176 2.51 -15.07 9.64
CA GLY A 176 2.22 -14.19 8.52
C GLY A 176 3.47 -13.85 7.70
N THR A 177 4.57 -13.43 8.35
CA THR A 177 5.82 -13.08 7.66
C THR A 177 6.46 -14.28 6.99
N ARG A 178 6.44 -15.47 7.61
CA ARG A 178 6.87 -16.72 6.95
C ARG A 178 6.03 -17.06 5.73
N ALA A 179 4.70 -16.92 5.82
CA ALA A 179 3.82 -17.16 4.68
C ALA A 179 4.08 -16.16 3.55
N LEU A 180 4.20 -14.87 3.87
CA LEU A 180 4.54 -13.82 2.89
C LEU A 180 5.89 -14.08 2.23
N HIS A 181 6.91 -14.42 3.02
CA HIS A 181 8.23 -14.77 2.51
C HIS A 181 8.17 -15.99 1.57
N ARG A 182 7.43 -17.03 1.97
CA ARG A 182 7.31 -18.27 1.19
C ARG A 182 6.51 -18.12 -0.11
N PHE A 183 5.44 -17.33 -0.10
CA PHE A 183 4.54 -17.20 -1.25
C PHE A 183 4.79 -15.93 -2.08
N GLY A 184 5.70 -15.05 -1.64
CA GLY A 184 6.13 -13.87 -2.38
C GLY A 184 4.97 -12.93 -2.75
N TYR A 185 4.10 -12.63 -1.78
CA TYR A 185 2.92 -11.77 -1.95
C TYR A 185 1.84 -12.29 -2.92
N ARG A 186 1.86 -13.57 -3.29
CA ARG A 186 0.85 -14.16 -4.19
C ARG A 186 -0.26 -14.88 -3.42
N PHE A 187 -1.46 -14.86 -4.00
CA PHE A 187 -2.61 -15.65 -3.54
C PHE A 187 -3.09 -16.60 -4.64
N PRO A 188 -3.75 -17.72 -4.28
CA PRO A 188 -4.42 -18.57 -5.24
C PRO A 188 -5.41 -17.79 -6.12
N SER A 189 -5.30 -17.93 -7.45
CA SER A 189 -6.07 -17.14 -8.42
C SER A 189 -7.59 -17.26 -8.26
N PHE A 190 -8.09 -18.43 -7.83
CA PHE A 190 -9.53 -18.65 -7.62
C PHE A 190 -10.11 -17.77 -6.48
N LEU A 191 -9.29 -17.36 -5.51
CA LEU A 191 -9.71 -16.41 -4.47
C LEU A 191 -9.84 -15.01 -5.02
N LEU A 192 -9.00 -14.68 -6.00
CA LEU A 192 -8.91 -13.35 -6.61
C LEU A 192 -9.88 -13.16 -7.78
N ALA A 193 -10.37 -14.23 -8.40
CA ALA A 193 -11.32 -14.19 -9.51
C ALA A 193 -12.57 -13.34 -9.14
N ASP A 194 -12.75 -12.19 -9.79
CA ASP A 194 -13.76 -11.17 -9.53
C ASP A 194 -13.77 -10.10 -10.65
N GLY A 195 -14.55 -10.29 -11.70
CA GLY A 195 -14.52 -9.41 -12.88
C GLY A 195 -13.35 -9.65 -13.84
N PRO A 196 -13.27 -8.88 -14.94
CA PRO A 196 -12.24 -9.02 -15.97
C PRO A 196 -10.85 -8.66 -15.46
N ALA A 197 -9.82 -9.20 -16.11
CA ALA A 197 -8.45 -8.71 -15.91
C ALA A 197 -8.31 -7.33 -16.58
N VAL A 198 -7.53 -6.46 -15.96
CA VAL A 198 -7.17 -5.15 -16.51
C VAL A 198 -5.76 -5.27 -17.08
N ASP A 199 -5.56 -4.82 -18.31
CA ASP A 199 -4.23 -4.70 -18.91
C ASP A 199 -4.11 -3.35 -19.64
N GLN A 200 -3.36 -2.45 -19.02
CA GLN A 200 -2.99 -1.12 -19.49
C GLN A 200 -1.50 -1.06 -19.83
N GLY A 201 -0.80 -2.21 -19.91
CA GLY A 201 0.62 -2.31 -20.22
C GLY A 201 1.59 -1.96 -19.08
N ASP A 202 1.10 -1.57 -17.91
CA ASP A 202 1.91 -1.28 -16.71
C ASP A 202 1.08 -1.51 -15.42
N ASP A 203 1.69 -2.12 -14.41
CA ASP A 203 0.99 -2.48 -13.16
C ASP A 203 0.45 -1.26 -12.40
N VAL A 204 1.15 -0.12 -12.45
CA VAL A 204 0.67 1.12 -11.82
C VAL A 204 -0.54 1.67 -12.58
N ALA A 205 -0.52 1.59 -13.91
CA ALA A 205 -1.67 1.94 -14.75
C ALA A 205 -2.87 1.00 -14.50
N ASN A 206 -2.63 -0.30 -14.34
CA ASN A 206 -3.66 -1.29 -14.00
C ASN A 206 -4.33 -0.98 -12.65
N LEU A 207 -3.52 -0.69 -11.63
CA LEU A 207 -4.04 -0.31 -10.31
C LEU A 207 -4.84 0.99 -10.36
N ARG A 208 -4.34 2.00 -11.07
CA ARG A 208 -5.03 3.28 -11.27
C ARG A 208 -6.39 3.07 -11.93
N HIS A 209 -6.43 2.32 -13.04
CA HIS A 209 -7.67 2.06 -13.77
C HIS A 209 -8.68 1.28 -12.92
N SER A 210 -8.25 0.21 -12.27
CA SER A 210 -9.13 -0.64 -11.45
C SER A 210 -9.76 0.15 -10.29
N VAL A 211 -9.01 1.03 -9.63
CA VAL A 211 -9.52 1.80 -8.50
C VAL A 211 -10.32 3.03 -8.94
N LEU A 212 -9.95 3.72 -10.02
CA LEU A 212 -10.59 4.98 -10.38
C LEU A 212 -11.74 4.79 -11.37
N ASP A 213 -11.62 3.87 -12.33
CA ASP A 213 -12.54 3.79 -13.47
C ASP A 213 -13.53 2.61 -13.39
N ALA A 214 -13.22 1.55 -12.63
CA ALA A 214 -14.03 0.34 -12.62
C ALA A 214 -15.50 0.60 -12.21
N PRO A 215 -16.48 -0.12 -12.80
CA PRO A 215 -17.89 0.02 -12.48
C PRO A 215 -18.21 -0.68 -11.14
N VAL A 216 -17.90 0.00 -10.04
CA VAL A 216 -18.20 -0.43 -8.66
C VAL A 216 -19.25 0.48 -8.01
N THR A 217 -19.44 0.43 -6.69
CA THR A 217 -20.59 1.04 -6.01
C THR A 217 -20.59 2.57 -6.08
N THR A 218 -19.41 3.18 -5.94
CA THR A 218 -19.21 4.62 -6.08
C THR A 218 -19.08 5.01 -7.55
N ALA A 219 -19.41 6.25 -7.90
CA ALA A 219 -19.18 6.76 -9.25
C ALA A 219 -17.66 6.99 -9.50
N PRO A 220 -17.14 6.69 -10.70
CA PRO A 220 -15.75 7.02 -11.06
C PRO A 220 -15.37 8.48 -10.80
N ALA A 221 -16.28 9.42 -11.11
CA ALA A 221 -16.07 10.85 -10.86
C ALA A 221 -15.79 11.16 -9.38
N LEU A 222 -16.49 10.49 -8.45
CA LEU A 222 -16.25 10.66 -7.01
C LEU A 222 -14.86 10.15 -6.64
N ARG A 223 -14.50 8.94 -7.09
CA ARG A 223 -13.19 8.35 -6.76
C ARG A 223 -12.03 9.15 -7.32
N SER A 224 -12.15 9.64 -8.56
CA SER A 224 -11.15 10.52 -9.18
C SER A 224 -11.01 11.85 -8.42
N ALA A 225 -12.12 12.48 -8.02
CA ALA A 225 -12.08 13.70 -7.22
C ALA A 225 -11.46 13.46 -5.82
N VAL A 226 -11.83 12.35 -5.17
CA VAL A 226 -11.23 11.91 -3.89
C VAL A 226 -9.73 11.68 -4.03
N ALA A 227 -9.29 10.99 -5.08
CA ALA A 227 -7.88 10.68 -5.32
C ALA A 227 -7.07 11.96 -5.60
N ALA A 228 -7.61 12.88 -6.40
CA ALA A 228 -7.00 14.17 -6.72
C ALA A 228 -6.99 15.15 -5.54
N GLY A 229 -7.82 14.94 -4.50
CA GLY A 229 -8.04 15.92 -3.45
C GLY A 229 -8.90 17.11 -3.89
N GLY A 230 -9.71 16.91 -4.93
CA GLY A 230 -10.62 17.92 -5.47
C GLY A 230 -11.93 18.07 -4.68
N PRO A 231 -12.88 18.89 -5.19
CA PRO A 231 -14.17 19.10 -4.55
C PRO A 231 -15.01 17.81 -4.55
N ILE A 232 -15.50 17.44 -3.36
CA ILE A 232 -16.33 16.25 -3.12
C ILE A 232 -17.48 16.59 -2.15
N PRO A 233 -18.55 15.78 -2.07
CA PRO A 233 -19.63 16.00 -1.13
C PRO A 233 -19.13 16.16 0.31
N GLU A 234 -19.75 17.07 1.06
CA GLU A 234 -19.28 17.54 2.37
C GLU A 234 -18.99 16.40 3.35
N HIS A 235 -19.87 15.39 3.43
CA HIS A 235 -19.72 14.25 4.33
C HIS A 235 -18.43 13.43 4.08
N TRP A 236 -17.83 13.48 2.88
CA TRP A 236 -16.57 12.80 2.58
C TRP A 236 -15.32 13.63 2.86
N GLN A 237 -15.43 14.97 2.94
CA GLN A 237 -14.27 15.87 2.85
C GLN A 237 -13.25 15.64 3.97
N SER A 238 -13.72 15.62 5.22
CA SER A 238 -12.87 15.44 6.39
C SER A 238 -12.22 14.06 6.39
N TYR A 239 -13.00 13.01 6.14
CA TYR A 239 -12.53 11.64 6.11
C TYR A 239 -11.52 11.38 4.99
N ALA A 240 -11.82 11.78 3.75
CA ALA A 240 -10.92 11.58 2.62
C ALA A 240 -9.59 12.34 2.80
N ARG A 241 -9.62 13.55 3.38
CA ARG A 241 -8.41 14.28 3.77
C ARG A 241 -7.63 13.53 4.85
N ALA A 242 -8.31 13.04 5.89
CA ALA A 242 -7.66 12.27 6.95
C ALA A 242 -6.97 11.01 6.39
N VAL A 243 -7.60 10.27 5.47
CA VAL A 243 -6.96 9.10 4.83
C VAL A 243 -5.68 9.49 4.10
N ARG A 244 -5.67 10.61 3.36
CA ARG A 244 -4.51 11.07 2.59
C ARG A 244 -3.37 11.55 3.48
N ASP A 245 -3.69 12.34 4.49
CA ASP A 245 -2.71 13.19 5.17
C ASP A 245 -2.38 12.71 6.59
N ALA A 246 -3.30 12.00 7.25
CA ALA A 246 -3.19 11.63 8.66
C ALA A 246 -3.98 10.35 9.00
N SER A 247 -3.86 9.31 8.18
CA SER A 247 -4.65 8.07 8.32
C SER A 247 -4.56 7.43 9.71
N TYR A 248 -3.42 7.57 10.38
CA TYR A 248 -3.18 7.10 11.75
C TYR A 248 -4.07 7.78 12.82
N ARG A 249 -4.76 8.87 12.47
CA ARG A 249 -5.71 9.58 13.35
C ARG A 249 -7.16 9.14 13.15
N ILE A 250 -7.44 8.30 12.15
CA ILE A 250 -8.79 7.81 11.89
C ILE A 250 -9.23 6.89 13.04
N THR A 251 -10.45 7.11 13.50
CA THR A 251 -11.10 6.39 14.60
C THR A 251 -12.40 5.74 14.15
N ASP A 252 -13.01 4.92 15.01
CA ASP A 252 -14.33 4.33 14.74
C ASP A 252 -15.40 5.43 14.56
N ALA A 253 -15.28 6.54 15.30
CA ALA A 253 -16.19 7.68 15.18
C ALA A 253 -16.18 8.34 13.79
N ASP A 254 -15.07 8.26 13.05
CA ASP A 254 -15.02 8.74 11.66
C ASP A 254 -15.87 7.86 10.74
N VAL A 255 -15.80 6.54 10.92
CA VAL A 255 -16.58 5.57 10.14
C VAL A 255 -18.06 5.66 10.51
N ASP A 256 -18.39 5.77 11.80
CA ASP A 256 -19.76 5.88 12.29
C ASP A 256 -20.48 7.13 11.77
N ARG A 257 -19.75 8.25 11.65
CA ARG A 257 -20.30 9.47 11.02
C ARG A 257 -20.71 9.26 9.57
N LEU A 258 -19.91 8.52 8.79
CA LEU A 258 -20.23 8.21 7.40
C LEU A 258 -21.42 7.26 7.29
N LEU A 259 -21.47 6.24 8.15
CA LEU A 259 -22.61 5.33 8.23
C LEU A 259 -23.91 6.08 8.58
N THR A 260 -23.84 6.99 9.56
CA THR A 260 -24.97 7.85 9.97
C THR A 260 -25.41 8.80 8.86
N ALA A 261 -24.48 9.25 8.02
CA ALA A 261 -24.77 10.04 6.82
C ALA A 261 -25.36 9.21 5.66
N GLY A 262 -25.59 7.91 5.86
CA GLY A 262 -26.20 7.01 4.88
C GLY A 262 -25.21 6.38 3.91
N CYS A 263 -23.90 6.54 4.11
CA CYS A 263 -22.90 5.86 3.29
C CYS A 263 -22.89 4.35 3.59
N SER A 264 -22.87 3.52 2.55
CA SER A 264 -22.69 2.09 2.73
C SER A 264 -21.23 1.75 3.07
N GLN A 265 -21.02 0.61 3.73
CA GLN A 265 -19.65 0.13 4.01
C GLN A 265 -18.83 -0.11 2.74
N ASP A 266 -19.48 -0.49 1.63
CA ASP A 266 -18.83 -0.57 0.32
C ASP A 266 -18.35 0.79 -0.19
N GLN A 267 -19.17 1.82 -0.06
CA GLN A 267 -18.77 3.17 -0.45
C GLN A 267 -17.61 3.68 0.41
N ILE A 268 -17.65 3.42 1.73
CA ILE A 268 -16.56 3.78 2.64
C ILE A 268 -15.27 3.06 2.24
N PHE A 269 -15.33 1.75 1.94
CA PHE A 269 -14.18 0.99 1.47
C PHE A 269 -13.59 1.60 0.19
N GLU A 270 -14.42 1.81 -0.84
CA GLU A 270 -13.97 2.32 -2.14
C GLU A 270 -13.41 3.75 -2.06
N VAL A 271 -14.03 4.65 -1.30
CA VAL A 271 -13.52 6.01 -1.07
C VAL A 271 -12.20 5.99 -0.31
N THR A 272 -12.06 5.11 0.69
CA THR A 272 -10.79 4.96 1.45
C THR A 272 -9.67 4.51 0.52
N VAL A 273 -9.94 3.53 -0.35
CA VAL A 273 -8.98 3.03 -1.35
C VAL A 273 -8.61 4.12 -2.36
N ALA A 274 -9.58 4.85 -2.91
CA ALA A 274 -9.31 5.94 -3.84
C ALA A 274 -8.47 7.06 -3.20
N ALA A 275 -8.76 7.43 -1.95
CA ALA A 275 -8.01 8.44 -1.21
C ALA A 275 -6.56 7.99 -0.96
N ALA A 276 -6.36 6.75 -0.48
CA ALA A 276 -5.04 6.19 -0.24
C ALA A 276 -4.20 6.10 -1.52
N LEU A 277 -4.81 5.58 -2.61
CA LEU A 277 -4.15 5.48 -3.91
C LEU A 277 -3.80 6.86 -4.47
N GLY A 278 -4.70 7.83 -4.40
CA GLY A 278 -4.44 9.18 -4.90
C GLY A 278 -3.25 9.85 -4.23
N ALA A 279 -3.13 9.74 -2.90
CA ALA A 279 -1.96 10.24 -2.18
C ALA A 279 -0.66 9.51 -2.58
N ALA A 280 -0.72 8.19 -2.71
CA ALA A 280 0.44 7.39 -3.09
C ALA A 280 0.90 7.68 -4.53
N LEU A 281 -0.04 7.85 -5.47
CA LEU A 281 0.25 8.22 -6.86
C LEU A 281 0.84 9.62 -6.96
N ARG A 282 0.38 10.60 -6.17
CA ARG A 282 1.00 11.94 -6.14
C ARG A 282 2.48 11.86 -5.77
N SER A 283 2.82 11.07 -4.75
CA SER A 283 4.21 10.83 -4.35
C SER A 283 5.03 10.13 -5.45
N PHE A 284 4.47 9.07 -6.04
CA PHE A 284 5.11 8.33 -7.12
C PHE A 284 5.36 9.19 -8.37
N ASP A 285 4.36 9.96 -8.80
CA ASP A 285 4.44 10.83 -9.97
C ASP A 285 5.42 12.00 -9.73
N ALA A 286 5.50 12.55 -8.51
CA ALA A 286 6.53 13.51 -8.13
C ALA A 286 7.94 12.92 -8.29
N GLY A 287 8.16 11.70 -7.79
CA GLY A 287 9.45 11.01 -7.94
C GLY A 287 9.81 10.73 -9.40
N ARG A 288 8.84 10.32 -10.22
CA ARG A 288 9.06 10.11 -11.67
C ARG A 288 9.39 11.40 -12.41
N LYS A 289 8.81 12.54 -12.02
CA LYS A 289 9.13 13.84 -12.62
C LYS A 289 10.61 14.21 -12.38
N VAL A 290 11.18 13.85 -11.23
CA VAL A 290 12.62 14.05 -10.95
C VAL A 290 13.49 13.28 -11.94
N LEU A 291 13.14 12.02 -12.24
CA LEU A 291 13.86 11.19 -13.21
C LEU A 291 13.74 11.71 -14.65
N ALA A 292 12.56 12.22 -15.04
CA ALA A 292 12.29 12.64 -16.42
C ALA A 292 12.93 13.98 -16.85
N GLN A 293 13.56 14.73 -15.94
CA GLN A 293 14.18 16.03 -16.27
C GLN A 293 15.55 15.91 -16.95
N GLU A 294 16.20 14.74 -16.90
CA GLU A 294 17.52 14.51 -17.51
C GLU A 294 17.42 14.16 -19.00
N THR A 295 16.37 13.46 -19.44
CA THR A 295 16.17 13.07 -20.85
C THR A 295 15.91 14.27 -21.79
N ARG A 296 15.76 15.49 -21.25
CA ARG A 296 15.47 16.72 -22.00
C ARG A 296 16.65 17.70 -22.08
N ARG A 297 17.84 17.32 -21.60
CA ARG A 297 19.09 18.05 -21.84
C ARG A 297 19.99 17.27 -22.79
#